data_AF-A0A519BKS4-F1
#
_entry.id   AF-A0A519BKS4-F1
#
_cell.length_a   1.000
_cell.length_b   1.000
_cell.length_c   1.000
_cell.angle_alpha   90.00
_cell.angle_beta   90.00
_cell.angle_gamma   90.00
#
_symmetry.space_group_name_H-M   'P 1'
#
loop_
_entity.id
_entity.type
_entity.pdbx_description
1 polymer ?
#
loop_
_entity_poly.entity_id
_entity_poly.type
_entity_poly.pdbx_seq_one_letter_code
_entity_poly.pdbx_strand_id
1 'polypeptide(L)' 'MEKNSNIYIAGHKGLVGSSILRELVKRNYNKIIYKTSKELDLIRQADTENFFEANKPEYVYLCAGKVALICGVIKIKDI' A
#
# COMPACT_ATOMS: atom_id res chain seq x y z
N MET A 1 -11.14 -1.39 9.42
CA MET A 1 -11.06 -1.25 7.96
C MET A 1 -12.26 -1.93 7.37
N GLU A 2 -12.95 -1.27 6.44
CA GLU A 2 -14.08 -1.86 5.73
C GLU A 2 -13.57 -2.85 4.69
N LYS A 3 -14.33 -3.90 4.36
CA LYS A 3 -13.89 -4.91 3.38
C LYS A 3 -13.70 -4.34 1.98
N ASN A 4 -14.48 -3.29 1.68
CA ASN A 4 -14.48 -2.58 0.41
C ASN A 4 -13.58 -1.33 0.41
N SER A 5 -12.78 -1.11 1.46
CA SER A 5 -11.85 0.01 1.49
C SER A 5 -10.73 -0.18 0.47
N ASN A 6 -10.31 0.91 -0.18
CA ASN A 6 -9.12 0.91 -1.03
C ASN A 6 -7.85 0.82 -0.18
N ILE A 7 -7.07 -0.25 -0.34
CA ILE A 7 -5.88 -0.51 0.47
C ILE A 7 -4.65 -0.56 -0.41
N TYR A 8 -3.71 0.36 -0.22
CA TYR A 8 -2.41 0.32 -0.89
C TYR A 8 -1.33 -0.34 -0.01
N ILE A 9 -0.55 -1.26 -0.59
CA ILE A 9 0.58 -1.90 0.09
C ILE A 9 1.88 -1.57 -0.65
N ALA A 10 2.64 -0.63 -0.11
CA ALA A 10 4.00 -0.35 -0.56
C ALA A 10 4.96 -1.45 -0.06
N GLY A 11 5.80 -1.97 -0.94
CA GLY A 11 6.73 -3.05 -0.57
C GLY A 11 6.07 -4.43 -0.43
N HIS A 12 4.97 -4.68 -1.16
CA HIS A 12 4.20 -5.94 -1.13
C HIS A 12 5.01 -7.22 -1.38
N LYS A 13 6.18 -7.15 -2.03
CA LYS A 13 7.09 -8.30 -2.25
C LYS A 13 8.04 -8.59 -1.09
N GLY A 14 8.14 -7.68 -0.11
CA GLY A 14 8.98 -7.85 1.07
C GLY A 14 8.41 -8.86 2.07
N LEU A 15 9.18 -9.14 3.12
CA LEU A 15 8.80 -10.08 4.18
C LEU A 15 7.46 -9.71 4.84
N VAL A 16 7.36 -8.46 5.32
CA VAL A 16 6.16 -7.96 6.00
C VAL A 16 5.03 -7.72 4.99
N GLY A 17 5.31 -7.02 3.89
CA GLY A 17 4.31 -6.68 2.87
C GLY A 17 3.63 -7.90 2.23
N SER A 18 4.38 -8.96 1.94
CA SER A 18 3.80 -10.19 1.35
C SER A 18 2.90 -10.92 2.34
N SER A 19 3.24 -10.86 3.63
CA SER A 19 2.45 -11.48 4.69
C SER A 19 1.14 -10.74 4.92
N ILE A 20 1.18 -9.40 4.90
CA ILE A 20 -0.02 -8.55 4.95
C ILE A 20 -0.92 -8.83 3.74
N LEU A 21 -0.36 -8.89 2.54
CA LEU A 21 -1.12 -9.20 1.32
C LEU A 21 -1.83 -10.56 1.44
N ARG A 22 -1.11 -11.62 1.85
CA ARG A 22 -1.69 -12.95 2.07
C ARG A 22 -2.84 -12.91 3.08
N GLU A 23 -2.66 -12.19 4.18
CA GLU A 23 -3.69 -12.09 5.24
C GLU A 23 -4.91 -11.28 4.80
N LEU A 24 -4.73 -10.18 4.07
CA LEU A 24 -5.85 -9.38 3.54
C LEU A 24 -6.66 -10.17 2.50
N VAL A 25 -5.99 -10.92 1.62
CA VAL A 25 -6.65 -11.84 0.68
C VAL A 25 -7.41 -12.93 1.43
N LYS A 26 -6.79 -13.57 2.42
CA LYS A 26 -7.44 -14.59 3.27
C LYS A 26 -8.67 -14.05 3.99
N ARG A 27 -8.65 -12.77 4.35
CA ARG A 27 -9.78 -12.07 4.98
C ARG A 27 -10.79 -11.52 3.98
N ASN A 28 -10.71 -11.82 2.68
CA ASN A 28 -11.63 -11.34 1.65
C ASN A 28 -11.68 -9.81 1.51
N TYR A 29 -10.54 -9.12 1.63
CA TYR A 29 -10.44 -7.75 1.15
C TYR A 29 -10.28 -7.76 -0.37
N ASN A 30 -11.09 -6.97 -1.07
CA ASN A 30 -11.22 -7.04 -2.53
C ASN A 30 -10.51 -5.90 -3.28
N LYS A 31 -10.32 -4.73 -2.65
CA LYS A 31 -9.70 -3.55 -3.27
C LYS A 31 -8.27 -3.32 -2.79
N ILE A 32 -7.42 -4.33 -2.99
CA ILE A 32 -6.00 -4.27 -2.64
C ILE A 32 -5.20 -3.80 -3.85
N ILE A 33 -4.47 -2.71 -3.67
CA ILE A 33 -3.63 -2.05 -4.67
C ILE A 33 -2.18 -2.27 -4.26
N TYR A 34 -1.33 -2.65 -5.22
CA TYR A 34 0.10 -2.78 -4.99
C TYR A 34 0.86 -2.49 -6.27
N LYS A 35 2.04 -1.90 -6.13
CA LYS A 35 2.97 -1.58 -7.22
C LYS A 35 4.38 -2.01 -6.83
N THR A 36 5.15 -2.45 -7.81
CA THR A 36 6.58 -2.68 -7.67
C THR A 36 7.33 -1.35 -7.73
N SER A 37 8.57 -1.33 -7.23
CA SER A 37 9.43 -0.13 -7.30
C SER A 37 9.76 0.31 -8.73
N LYS A 38 9.54 -0.55 -9.73
CA LYS A 38 9.68 -0.20 -11.15
C LYS A 38 8.43 0.48 -11.71
N GLU A 39 7.26 0.22 -11.13
CA GLU A 39 5.99 0.80 -11.59
C GLU A 39 5.64 2.10 -10.85
N LEU A 40 6.16 2.28 -9.63
CA LEU A 40 5.98 3.49 -8.83
C LEU A 40 7.24 3.74 -8.01
N ASP A 41 7.90 4.86 -8.31
CA ASP A 41 9.02 5.36 -7.51
C ASP A 41 8.48 6.26 -6.38
N LEU A 42 8.42 5.71 -5.17
CA LEU A 42 7.93 6.42 -3.98
C LEU A 42 8.86 7.57 -3.53
N ILE A 43 10.07 7.69 -4.10
CA ILE A 43 10.98 8.81 -3.84
C ILE A 43 10.59 10.02 -4.71
N ARG A 44 10.00 9.77 -5.89
CA ARG A 44 9.54 10.82 -6.80
C ARG A 44 8.16 11.30 -6.37
N GLN A 45 8.10 12.56 -5.94
CA GLN A 45 6.87 13.19 -5.47
C GLN A 45 5.77 13.18 -6.54
N ALA A 46 6.07 13.60 -7.77
CA ALA A 46 5.09 13.64 -8.85
C ALA A 46 4.48 12.26 -9.16
N ASP A 47 5.30 11.21 -9.18
CA ASP A 47 4.81 9.84 -9.43
C ASP A 47 3.88 9.37 -8.29
N THR A 48 4.23 9.73 -7.05
CA THR A 48 3.45 9.42 -5.85
C THR A 48 2.13 10.20 -5.84
N GLU A 49 2.16 11.50 -6.10
CA GLU A 49 0.95 12.36 -6.16
C GLU A 49 -0.02 11.84 -7.23
N ASN A 50 0.45 11.64 -8.46
CA ASN A 50 -0.36 11.11 -9.55
C ASN A 50 -0.97 9.74 -9.21
N PHE A 51 -0.20 8.87 -8.53
CA PHE A 51 -0.70 7.57 -8.10
C PHE A 51 -1.81 7.70 -7.05
N PHE A 52 -1.63 8.56 -6.04
CA PHE A 52 -2.60 8.75 -4.97
C PHE A 52 -3.88 9.43 -5.48
N GLU A 53 -3.78 10.39 -6.40
CA GLU A 53 -4.94 11.03 -7.04
C GLU A 53 -5.75 10.04 -7.89
N ALA A 54 -5.08 9.18 -8.65
CA ALA A 54 -5.75 8.21 -9.52
C ALA A 54 -6.39 7.04 -8.75
N ASN A 55 -5.76 6.58 -7.66
CA ASN A 55 -6.17 5.36 -6.96
C ASN A 55 -6.94 5.61 -5.67
N LYS A 56 -6.81 6.81 -5.08
CA LYS A 56 -7.48 7.23 -3.83
C LYS A 56 -7.51 6.13 -2.76
N PRO A 57 -6.33 5.67 -2.29
CA PRO A 57 -6.28 4.67 -1.22
C PRO A 57 -6.79 5.26 0.10
N GLU A 58 -7.63 4.52 0.83
CA GLU A 58 -8.08 4.90 2.18
C GLU A 58 -7.08 4.48 3.25
N TYR A 59 -6.39 3.37 2.99
CA TYR A 59 -5.39 2.81 3.89
C TYR A 59 -4.10 2.52 3.13
N VAL A 60 -2.97 2.91 3.73
CA VAL A 60 -1.65 2.64 3.17
C VAL A 60 -0.83 1.84 4.18
N TYR A 61 -0.41 0.65 3.78
CA TYR A 61 0.64 -0.12 4.44
C TYR A 61 1.98 0.26 3.83
N LEU A 62 2.76 1.08 4.54
CA LEU A 62 4.09 1.50 4.12
C LEU A 62 5.13 0.50 4.63
N CYS A 63 5.40 -0.53 3.82
CA CYS A 63 6.42 -1.54 4.13
C CYS A 63 7.63 -1.49 3.18
N ALA A 64 7.71 -0.46 2.33
CA ALA A 64 8.85 -0.24 1.43
C ALA A 64 9.98 0.46 2.19
N GLY A 65 11.20 -0.10 2.14
CA GLY A 65 12.37 0.49 2.77
C GLY A 65 13.59 -0.43 2.73
N LYS A 66 14.79 0.14 2.91
CA LYS A 66 16.07 -0.59 2.90
C LYS A 66 16.21 -1.56 4.09
N VAL A 67 15.44 -1.34 5.17
CA VAL A 67 15.36 -2.20 6.35
C VAL A 67 13.91 -2.62 6.54
N ALA A 68 13.47 -3.65 5.82
CA ALA A 68 12.05 -4.04 5.69
C ALA A 68 11.45 -4.75 6.93
N LEU A 69 11.94 -4.47 8.15
CA LEU A 69 11.47 -5.08 9.39
C LEU A 69 10.23 -4.39 9.99
N ILE A 70 9.98 -3.13 9.64
CA ILE A 70 8.91 -2.31 10.20
C ILE A 70 7.96 -1.91 9.07
N CYS A 71 6.65 -1.95 9.34
CA CYS A 71 5.63 -1.44 8.43
C CYS A 71 4.68 -0.50 9.17
N GLY A 72 4.48 0.70 8.62
CA GLY A 72 3.52 1.68 9.14
C GLY A 72 2.15 1.54 8.47
N VAL A 73 1.08 1.91 9.17
CA VAL A 73 -0.27 1.97 8.60
C VAL A 73 -0.78 3.39 8.70
N ILE A 74 -1.17 3.97 7.57
CA ILE A 74 -1.72 5.33 7.49
C ILE A 74 -3.16 5.20 7.02
N LYS A 75 -4.11 5.75 7.80
CA LYS A 75 -5.47 6.01 7.33
C LYS A 75 -5.49 7.40 6.73
N ILE A 76 -5.78 7.50 5.44
CA ILE A 76 -5.97 8.79 4.80
C ILE A 76 -7.32 9.33 5.27
N LYS A 77 -7.31 10.51 5.86
CA LYS A 77 -8.53 11.29 6.10
C LYS A 77 -8.74 12.15 4.88
N ASP A 78 -9.99 12.29 4.44
CA ASP A 78 -10.36 13.24 3.40
C ASP A 78 -9.76 14.61 3.76
N ILE A 79 -8.96 15.16 2.84
CA ILE A 79 -8.51 16.57 2.85
C ILE A 79 -9.70 17.43 2.42
#